data_AF-A0A6A5AE30-F1
#
_entry.id   AF-A0A6A5AE30-F1
#
_cell.length_a   1.000
_cell.length_b   1.000
_cell.length_c   1.000
_cell.angle_alpha   90.00
_cell.angle_beta   90.00
_cell.angle_gamma   90.00
#
_symmetry.space_group_name_H-M   'P 1'
#
loop_
_entity.id
_entity.type
_entity.pdbx_description
1 polymer ?
#
loop_
_entity_poly.entity_id
_entity_poly.type
_entity_poly.pdbx_seq_one_letter_code
_entity_poly.pdbx_strand_id
1 'polypeptide(L)'
;MFPSQPTRISYFLRLGSVRQGSLQTNRGGLFGLHDSADPTLFTVGIGMLDGAFTYSTNARGFPLQPLLPVVHAFQWYQFDILLNWSTRQLEIRVNGVTSVSHVPFVAETVDLVGLYTYDAMQTWWDELYVGVDHTMAFRCPVVNNGKVTVAQPRQRPLWSPSVVGPPTQYTPPVRHDSHLSRRPVYSFNNGGLVPNDGPGHRVYLNDIREPVYDAQSDQVELISGELVAISISPDVSMVFPLETNAEGVSSAELALPQQSQYWYSEIQVLNNDSVVVGGGIGACSTTDLITWRNEGIVLHYANLTDPFGMNQAL
;
A
#
# COMPACT_ATOMS: atom_id res chain seq x y z
N MET A 1 -11.87 22.96 5.03
CA MET A 1 -13.16 22.57 4.41
C MET A 1 -12.97 21.11 4.03
N PHE A 2 -13.57 20.16 4.76
CA PHE A 2 -13.50 18.76 4.34
C PHE A 2 -14.21 18.65 3.00
N PRO A 3 -13.58 18.15 1.93
CA PRO A 3 -14.27 18.00 0.67
C PRO A 3 -15.44 17.06 0.90
N SER A 4 -16.64 17.47 0.47
CA SER A 4 -17.85 16.63 0.41
C SER A 4 -17.69 15.44 -0.56
N GLN A 5 -16.46 15.21 -1.04
CA GLN A 5 -16.04 14.18 -1.98
C GLN A 5 -14.72 13.57 -1.48
N PRO A 6 -14.71 12.85 -0.35
CA PRO A 6 -13.51 12.17 0.13
C PRO A 6 -13.06 11.12 -0.89
N THR A 7 -11.78 11.04 -1.19
CA THR A 7 -11.24 10.02 -2.11
C THR A 7 -10.76 8.77 -1.38
N ARG A 8 -10.63 8.82 -0.04
CA ARG A 8 -10.34 7.65 0.80
C ARG A 8 -11.12 7.71 2.12
N ILE A 9 -11.68 6.56 2.48
CA ILE A 9 -12.18 6.26 3.82
C ILE A 9 -11.45 5.03 4.31
N SER A 10 -10.92 5.07 5.53
CA SER A 10 -10.25 3.93 6.16
C SER A 10 -10.78 3.73 7.57
N TYR A 11 -10.91 2.50 8.01
CA TYR A 11 -11.28 2.18 9.39
C TYR A 11 -10.90 0.75 9.74
N PHE A 12 -10.83 0.49 11.05
CA PHE A 12 -10.69 -0.84 11.60
C PHE A 12 -12.00 -1.27 12.24
N LEU A 13 -12.37 -2.53 12.01
CA LEU A 13 -13.55 -3.15 12.60
C LEU A 13 -13.18 -4.47 13.25
N ARG A 14 -13.68 -4.67 14.47
CA ARG A 14 -13.68 -5.96 15.14
C ARG A 14 -15.09 -6.33 15.53
N LEU A 15 -15.44 -7.60 15.35
CA LEU A 15 -16.74 -8.17 15.70
C LEU A 15 -16.55 -9.31 16.69
N GLY A 16 -17.45 -9.46 17.65
CA GLY A 16 -17.35 -10.54 18.63
C GLY A 16 -18.57 -10.59 19.54
N SER A 17 -18.56 -11.56 20.47
CA SER A 17 -19.60 -11.79 21.49
C SER A 17 -21.04 -11.60 21.00
N VAL A 18 -21.70 -12.69 20.64
CA VAL A 18 -23.12 -12.69 20.30
C VAL A 18 -23.95 -13.11 21.50
N ARG A 19 -24.99 -12.33 21.85
CA ARG A 19 -25.93 -12.71 22.94
C ARG A 19 -26.96 -13.73 22.48
N GLN A 20 -27.27 -13.74 21.18
CA GLN A 20 -28.22 -14.65 20.52
C GLN A 20 -27.70 -14.95 19.11
N GLY A 21 -27.87 -16.18 18.64
CA GLY A 21 -27.32 -16.63 17.34
C GLY A 21 -25.80 -16.87 17.36
N SER A 22 -25.21 -16.95 16.19
CA SER A 22 -23.75 -17.05 15.97
C SER A 22 -23.28 -16.02 14.95
N LEU A 23 -21.97 -15.87 14.75
CA LEU A 23 -21.47 -15.04 13.63
C LEU A 23 -22.04 -15.50 12.28
N GLN A 24 -22.26 -16.80 12.11
CA GLN A 24 -22.73 -17.42 10.87
C GLN A 24 -24.23 -17.25 10.60
N THR A 25 -25.00 -16.67 11.53
CA THR A 25 -26.47 -16.51 11.40
C THR A 25 -26.96 -15.09 11.65
N ASN A 26 -26.05 -14.15 11.93
CA ASN A 26 -26.39 -12.81 12.40
C ASN A 26 -25.90 -11.73 11.44
N ARG A 27 -26.53 -10.56 11.54
CA ARG A 27 -26.12 -9.31 10.90
C ARG A 27 -25.26 -8.46 11.82
N GLY A 28 -24.10 -8.14 11.26
CA GLY A 28 -22.93 -7.42 11.72
C GLY A 28 -23.09 -6.04 12.30
N GLY A 29 -21.92 -5.52 12.69
CA GLY A 29 -21.62 -4.12 12.45
C GLY A 29 -21.74 -3.79 10.96
N LEU A 30 -22.28 -2.63 10.66
CA LEU A 30 -22.37 -2.08 9.31
C LEU A 30 -21.78 -0.66 9.33
N PHE A 31 -20.88 -0.42 8.40
CA PHE A 31 -20.31 0.89 8.10
C PHE A 31 -20.98 1.47 6.86
N GLY A 32 -21.49 2.69 6.95
CA GLY A 32 -22.24 3.35 5.89
C GLY A 32 -21.65 4.71 5.50
N LEU A 33 -21.57 4.96 4.19
CA LEU A 33 -21.31 6.26 3.60
C LEU A 33 -22.63 6.82 3.05
N HIS A 34 -22.94 8.06 3.39
CA HIS A 34 -24.22 8.69 3.08
C HIS A 34 -24.03 10.12 2.57
N ASP A 35 -25.03 10.56 1.79
CA ASP A 35 -25.35 11.96 1.57
C ASP A 35 -26.38 12.37 2.63
N SER A 36 -26.12 13.45 3.37
CA SER A 36 -27.00 13.94 4.44
C SER A 36 -28.40 14.32 3.96
N ALA A 37 -28.60 14.55 2.65
CA ALA A 37 -29.90 14.76 2.04
C ALA A 37 -30.77 13.48 1.94
N ASP A 38 -30.16 12.30 1.88
CA ASP A 38 -30.85 11.00 1.95
C ASP A 38 -30.05 10.00 2.79
N PRO A 39 -30.07 10.12 4.13
CA PRO A 39 -29.32 9.26 5.04
C PRO A 39 -29.84 7.81 5.06
N THR A 40 -30.92 7.51 4.34
CA THR A 40 -31.48 6.15 4.25
C THR A 40 -30.95 5.38 3.04
N LEU A 41 -30.24 6.05 2.14
CA LEU A 41 -29.51 5.43 1.03
C LEU A 41 -28.04 5.27 1.43
N PHE A 42 -27.52 4.05 1.34
CA PHE A 42 -26.08 3.81 1.46
C PHE A 42 -25.43 4.05 0.11
N THR A 43 -24.64 5.13 -0.01
CA THR A 43 -23.75 5.33 -1.15
C THR A 43 -22.78 4.16 -1.25
N VAL A 44 -22.19 3.80 -0.11
CA VAL A 44 -21.42 2.57 0.10
C VAL A 44 -21.81 2.02 1.47
N GLY A 45 -22.15 0.74 1.54
CA GLY A 45 -22.37 0.03 2.80
C GLY A 45 -21.47 -1.20 2.85
N ILE A 46 -20.79 -1.42 3.98
CA ILE A 46 -20.02 -2.64 4.25
C ILE A 46 -20.49 -3.18 5.60
N GLY A 47 -20.84 -4.46 5.69
CA GLY A 47 -21.28 -5.06 6.94
C GLY A 47 -21.08 -6.56 6.96
N MET A 48 -21.18 -7.17 8.13
CA MET A 48 -21.11 -8.64 8.23
C MET A 48 -22.50 -9.26 8.08
N LEU A 49 -22.65 -10.26 7.22
CA LEU A 49 -23.86 -11.05 7.05
C LEU A 49 -23.46 -12.53 7.05
N ASP A 50 -24.06 -13.31 7.95
CA ASP A 50 -23.93 -14.77 7.99
C ASP A 50 -22.47 -15.26 7.93
N GLY A 51 -21.59 -14.61 8.70
CA GLY A 51 -20.19 -14.99 8.86
C GLY A 51 -19.26 -14.47 7.76
N ALA A 52 -19.77 -13.67 6.82
CA ALA A 52 -19.00 -13.04 5.75
C ALA A 52 -19.13 -11.52 5.81
N PHE A 53 -18.09 -10.77 5.43
CA PHE A 53 -18.28 -9.37 5.09
C PHE A 53 -18.90 -9.25 3.70
N THR A 54 -19.90 -8.39 3.59
CA THR A 54 -20.59 -8.02 2.37
C THR A 54 -20.53 -6.52 2.17
N TYR A 55 -20.69 -6.09 0.92
CA TYR A 55 -20.81 -4.68 0.55
C TYR A 55 -21.99 -4.43 -0.39
N SER A 56 -22.34 -3.17 -0.58
CA SER A 56 -23.26 -2.71 -1.62
C SER A 56 -23.01 -1.23 -1.92
N THR A 57 -23.33 -0.81 -3.14
CA THR A 57 -23.38 0.61 -3.52
C THR A 57 -24.81 1.01 -3.87
N ASN A 58 -25.20 2.23 -3.53
CA ASN A 58 -26.51 2.81 -3.83
C ASN A 58 -27.71 1.93 -3.43
N ALA A 59 -27.61 1.28 -2.27
CA ALA A 59 -28.59 0.33 -1.79
C ALA A 59 -29.33 0.87 -0.55
N ARG A 60 -30.59 0.44 -0.40
CA ARG A 60 -31.33 0.60 0.85
C ARG A 60 -31.36 -0.74 1.57
N GLY A 61 -30.97 -0.75 2.84
CA GLY A 61 -30.91 -1.96 3.66
C GLY A 61 -29.51 -2.54 3.80
N PHE A 62 -29.44 -3.80 4.21
CA PHE A 62 -28.18 -4.48 4.53
C PHE A 62 -27.44 -4.89 3.24
N PRO A 63 -26.10 -4.76 3.18
CA PRO A 63 -25.31 -5.13 2.00
C PRO A 63 -25.35 -6.63 1.73
N LEU A 64 -25.37 -7.02 0.45
CA LEU A 64 -25.53 -8.41 0.02
C LEU A 64 -24.41 -8.94 -0.90
N GLN A 65 -23.58 -8.06 -1.47
CA GLN A 65 -22.51 -8.50 -2.38
C GLN A 65 -21.32 -9.02 -1.57
N PRO A 66 -20.71 -10.15 -1.95
CA PRO A 66 -19.62 -10.74 -1.17
C PRO A 66 -18.37 -9.85 -1.17
N LEU A 67 -17.72 -9.70 -0.02
CA LEU A 67 -16.45 -8.97 0.13
C LEU A 67 -15.35 -9.84 0.74
N LEU A 68 -15.61 -10.46 1.90
CA LEU A 68 -14.71 -11.41 2.55
C LEU A 68 -15.53 -12.61 3.05
N PRO A 69 -15.25 -13.85 2.61
CA PRO A 69 -16.14 -14.98 2.84
C PRO A 69 -16.13 -15.51 4.28
N VAL A 70 -15.10 -15.20 5.07
CA VAL A 70 -14.95 -15.71 6.44
C VAL A 70 -14.55 -14.60 7.38
N VAL A 71 -15.33 -14.43 8.44
CA VAL A 71 -15.07 -13.51 9.55
C VAL A 71 -14.77 -14.29 10.81
N HIS A 72 -13.70 -13.91 11.50
CA HIS A 72 -13.29 -14.47 12.77
C HIS A 72 -13.66 -13.53 13.91
N ALA A 73 -14.22 -14.10 14.98
CA ALA A 73 -14.52 -13.37 16.20
C ALA A 73 -13.25 -12.75 16.80
N PHE A 74 -13.37 -11.52 17.28
CA PHE A 74 -12.33 -10.75 17.97
C PHE A 74 -11.06 -10.47 17.14
N GLN A 75 -11.13 -10.66 15.82
CA GLN A 75 -10.09 -10.23 14.89
C GLN A 75 -10.35 -8.80 14.40
N TRP A 76 -9.29 -8.00 14.31
CA TRP A 76 -9.34 -6.69 13.68
C TRP A 76 -9.19 -6.84 12.17
N TYR A 77 -10.07 -6.16 11.43
CA TYR A 77 -10.03 -6.05 9.98
C TYR A 77 -9.84 -4.58 9.61
N GLN A 78 -8.88 -4.30 8.74
CA GLN A 78 -8.72 -2.99 8.12
C GLN A 78 -9.55 -2.93 6.84
N PHE A 79 -10.34 -1.88 6.68
CA PHE A 79 -11.06 -1.58 5.46
C PHE A 79 -10.56 -0.27 4.87
N ASP A 80 -10.27 -0.25 3.58
CA ASP A 80 -10.07 0.97 2.80
C ASP A 80 -11.09 1.04 1.66
N ILE A 81 -11.82 2.14 1.58
CA ILE A 81 -12.72 2.47 0.47
C ILE A 81 -12.06 3.63 -0.30
N LEU A 82 -11.61 3.36 -1.52
CA LEU A 82 -11.03 4.37 -2.40
C LEU A 82 -12.07 4.78 -3.45
N LEU A 83 -12.38 6.08 -3.50
CA LEU A 83 -13.41 6.65 -4.36
C LEU A 83 -12.77 7.49 -5.45
N ASN A 84 -13.05 7.15 -6.71
CA ASN A 84 -12.72 8.01 -7.84
C ASN A 84 -13.98 8.78 -8.28
N TRP A 85 -14.04 10.06 -7.95
CA TRP A 85 -15.17 10.94 -8.26
C TRP A 85 -15.27 11.26 -9.76
N SER A 86 -14.16 11.24 -10.49
CA SER A 86 -14.13 11.49 -11.93
C SER A 86 -14.71 10.32 -12.73
N THR A 87 -14.38 9.08 -12.35
CA THR A 87 -14.89 7.88 -13.03
C THR A 87 -16.14 7.30 -12.37
N ARG A 88 -16.53 7.79 -11.18
CA ARG A 88 -17.65 7.27 -10.37
C ARG A 88 -17.50 5.77 -10.05
N GLN A 89 -16.26 5.35 -9.83
CA GLN A 89 -15.91 3.98 -9.47
C GLN A 89 -15.15 3.94 -8.15
N LEU A 90 -15.36 2.86 -7.39
CA LEU A 90 -14.66 2.60 -6.15
C LEU A 90 -13.86 1.30 -6.18
N GLU A 91 -12.92 1.23 -5.24
CA GLU A 91 -12.16 0.04 -4.87
C GLU A 91 -12.31 -0.18 -3.36
N ILE A 92 -12.46 -1.44 -2.94
CA ILE A 92 -12.47 -1.82 -1.52
C ILE A 92 -11.31 -2.76 -1.26
N ARG A 93 -10.49 -2.42 -0.27
CA ARG A 93 -9.42 -3.28 0.25
C ARG A 93 -9.78 -3.77 1.64
N VAL A 94 -9.50 -5.04 1.89
CA VAL A 94 -9.59 -5.66 3.21
C VAL A 94 -8.20 -6.11 3.60
N ASN A 95 -7.70 -5.66 4.75
CA ASN A 95 -6.36 -5.97 5.24
C ASN A 95 -5.26 -5.62 4.22
N GLY A 96 -5.43 -4.50 3.50
CA GLY A 96 -4.54 -4.03 2.45
C GLY A 96 -4.63 -4.78 1.11
N VAL A 97 -5.43 -5.86 1.01
CA VAL A 97 -5.62 -6.63 -0.23
C VAL A 97 -6.86 -6.10 -0.96
N THR A 98 -6.74 -5.78 -2.25
CA THR A 98 -7.89 -5.37 -3.07
C THR A 98 -8.87 -6.52 -3.23
N SER A 99 -10.05 -6.40 -2.61
CA SER A 99 -11.10 -7.42 -2.66
C SER A 99 -12.05 -7.20 -3.84
N VAL A 100 -12.39 -5.93 -4.12
CA VAL A 100 -13.20 -5.54 -5.28
C VAL A 100 -12.70 -4.23 -5.87
N SER A 101 -12.83 -4.07 -7.19
CA SER A 101 -12.39 -2.87 -7.92
C SER A 101 -13.38 -2.56 -9.06
N HIS A 102 -13.33 -1.32 -9.55
CA HIS A 102 -14.19 -0.82 -10.64
C HIS A 102 -15.70 -0.93 -10.33
N VAL A 103 -16.05 -0.84 -9.04
CA VAL A 103 -17.45 -0.91 -8.59
C VAL A 103 -18.09 0.46 -8.84
N PRO A 104 -19.17 0.57 -9.62
CA PRO A 104 -19.83 1.84 -9.84
C PRO A 104 -20.55 2.33 -8.58
N PHE A 105 -20.53 3.64 -8.36
CA PHE A 105 -21.35 4.30 -7.34
C PHE A 105 -21.92 5.61 -7.87
N VAL A 106 -23.04 6.06 -7.30
CA VAL A 106 -23.74 7.29 -7.66
C VAL A 106 -23.89 8.16 -6.43
N ALA A 107 -23.17 9.26 -6.35
CA ALA A 107 -23.35 10.25 -5.30
C ALA A 107 -22.77 11.57 -5.76
N GLU A 108 -23.37 12.70 -5.39
CA GLU A 108 -22.72 14.00 -5.59
C GLU A 108 -21.84 14.35 -4.39
N THR A 109 -22.24 13.90 -3.20
CA THR A 109 -21.49 14.09 -1.97
C THR A 109 -21.49 12.84 -1.09
N VAL A 110 -20.48 12.73 -0.22
CA VAL A 110 -20.47 11.89 0.98
C VAL A 110 -20.02 12.80 2.11
N ASP A 111 -20.96 13.18 2.97
CA ASP A 111 -20.76 14.10 4.09
C ASP A 111 -21.19 13.49 5.43
N LEU A 112 -21.68 12.25 5.43
CA LEU A 112 -22.07 11.52 6.62
C LEU A 112 -21.52 10.09 6.61
N VAL A 113 -20.93 9.70 7.75
CA VAL A 113 -20.51 8.32 8.06
C VAL A 113 -21.45 7.77 9.13
N GLY A 114 -22.00 6.58 8.89
CA GLY A 114 -22.84 5.86 9.82
C GLY A 114 -22.17 4.59 10.34
N LEU A 115 -22.21 4.39 11.66
CA LEU A 115 -21.77 3.17 12.32
C LEU A 115 -23.00 2.50 12.94
N TYR A 116 -23.34 1.30 12.45
CA TYR A 116 -24.56 0.60 12.84
C TYR A 116 -24.21 -0.75 13.46
N THR A 117 -25.03 -1.20 14.40
CA THR A 117 -25.00 -2.55 14.96
C THR A 117 -26.41 -3.11 14.88
N TYR A 118 -26.61 -4.17 14.09
CA TYR A 118 -27.96 -4.67 13.76
C TYR A 118 -28.45 -5.71 14.76
N ASP A 119 -27.83 -6.89 14.79
CA ASP A 119 -28.21 -7.95 15.72
C ASP A 119 -27.38 -7.88 17.01
N ALA A 120 -27.68 -8.74 18.00
CA ALA A 120 -27.11 -8.67 19.34
C ALA A 120 -25.64 -9.12 19.40
N MET A 121 -24.75 -8.27 18.87
CA MET A 121 -23.30 -8.48 18.84
C MET A 121 -22.52 -7.27 19.38
N GLN A 122 -21.25 -7.51 19.70
CA GLN A 122 -20.30 -6.45 20.01
C GLN A 122 -19.50 -6.05 18.77
N THR A 123 -19.44 -4.75 18.54
CA THR A 123 -18.65 -4.13 17.48
C THR A 123 -17.64 -3.16 18.11
N TRP A 124 -16.41 -3.17 17.62
CA TRP A 124 -15.40 -2.16 17.95
C TRP A 124 -14.92 -1.51 16.66
N TRP A 125 -14.73 -0.20 16.73
CA TRP A 125 -14.30 0.64 15.62
C TRP A 125 -13.05 1.39 16.05
N ASP A 126 -12.05 1.47 15.18
CA ASP A 126 -10.81 2.19 15.47
C ASP A 126 -10.24 2.85 14.19
N GLU A 127 -9.37 3.85 14.39
CA GLU A 127 -8.60 4.54 13.35
C GLU A 127 -9.44 4.98 12.12
N LEU A 128 -10.58 5.63 12.39
CA LEU A 128 -11.45 6.17 11.34
C LEU A 128 -10.78 7.37 10.65
N TYR A 129 -10.52 7.22 9.35
CA TYR A 129 -10.02 8.28 8.47
C TYR A 129 -11.03 8.56 7.36
N VAL A 130 -11.30 9.84 7.09
CA VAL A 130 -12.10 10.31 5.96
C VAL A 130 -11.37 11.50 5.35
N GLY A 131 -10.94 11.39 4.10
CA GLY A 131 -10.20 12.48 3.48
C GLY A 131 -9.64 12.17 2.10
N VAL A 132 -8.54 12.84 1.79
CA VAL A 132 -7.83 12.71 0.51
C VAL A 132 -7.01 11.41 0.52
N ASP A 133 -6.91 10.79 -0.66
CA ASP A 133 -6.08 9.62 -0.89
C ASP A 133 -4.67 10.08 -1.23
N HIS A 134 -3.72 9.80 -0.35
CA HIS A 134 -2.30 10.09 -0.57
C HIS A 134 -1.52 8.90 -1.14
N THR A 135 -2.22 7.83 -1.54
CA THR A 135 -1.58 6.65 -2.14
C THR A 135 -1.27 6.81 -3.62
N MET A 136 -1.62 7.95 -4.24
CA MET A 136 -1.34 8.25 -5.65
C MET A 136 -1.87 7.16 -6.60
N ALA A 137 -2.99 6.53 -6.23
CA ALA A 137 -3.57 5.38 -6.92
C ALA A 137 -2.61 4.19 -7.09
N PHE A 138 -1.67 3.99 -6.16
CA PHE A 138 -0.79 2.83 -6.15
C PHE A 138 -1.57 1.51 -6.13
N ARG A 139 -1.19 0.60 -7.03
CA ARG A 139 -1.80 -0.75 -7.14
C ARG A 139 -0.74 -1.82 -7.04
N CYS A 140 -1.09 -2.88 -6.32
CA CYS A 140 -0.26 -4.05 -6.20
C CYS A 140 -0.33 -4.96 -7.44
N PRO A 141 0.63 -5.88 -7.59
CA PRO A 141 0.56 -6.91 -8.60
C PRO A 141 -0.70 -7.75 -8.42
N VAL A 142 -1.21 -8.28 -9.52
CA VAL A 142 -2.38 -9.16 -9.55
C VAL A 142 -2.04 -10.46 -10.26
N VAL A 143 -2.69 -11.55 -9.88
CA VAL A 143 -2.58 -12.80 -10.63
C VAL A 143 -3.58 -12.79 -11.77
N ASN A 144 -3.08 -12.86 -13.00
CA ASN A 144 -3.90 -13.01 -14.19
C ASN A 144 -3.41 -14.21 -15.00
N ASN A 145 -4.31 -15.17 -15.25
CA ASN A 145 -4.01 -16.42 -15.98
C ASN A 145 -2.76 -17.16 -15.47
N GLY A 146 -2.59 -17.23 -14.14
CA GLY A 146 -1.46 -17.90 -13.49
C GLY A 146 -0.13 -17.15 -13.55
N LYS A 147 -0.14 -15.90 -14.04
CA LYS A 147 1.02 -15.01 -14.06
C LYS A 147 0.79 -13.83 -13.14
N VAL A 148 1.85 -13.40 -12.45
CA VAL A 148 1.80 -12.16 -11.67
C VAL A 148 2.05 -11.00 -12.64
N THR A 149 1.10 -10.08 -12.73
CA THR A 149 1.18 -8.92 -13.61
C THR A 149 1.03 -7.63 -12.83
N VAL A 150 1.68 -6.59 -13.33
CA VAL A 150 1.60 -5.23 -12.80
C VAL A 150 0.95 -4.30 -13.81
N ALA A 151 0.06 -3.44 -13.34
CA ALA A 151 -0.63 -2.47 -14.17
C ALA A 151 0.29 -1.30 -14.56
N GLN A 152 0.14 -0.81 -15.79
CA GLN A 152 0.75 0.43 -16.27
C GLN A 152 -0.01 1.68 -15.75
N PRO A 153 0.65 2.85 -15.65
CA PRO A 153 2.04 3.13 -16.03
C PRO A 153 3.05 2.65 -14.97
N ARG A 154 4.04 1.88 -15.40
CA ARG A 154 5.20 1.47 -14.58
C ARG A 154 6.46 2.02 -15.24
N GLN A 155 7.15 2.91 -14.53
CA GLN A 155 8.34 3.57 -15.04
C GLN A 155 9.54 2.65 -15.24
N ARG A 156 9.68 1.60 -14.42
CA ARG A 156 10.82 0.65 -14.51
C ARG A 156 10.63 -0.65 -13.71
N PRO A 157 11.22 -1.75 -14.18
CA PRO A 157 11.45 -2.94 -13.37
C PRO A 157 12.58 -2.69 -12.36
N LEU A 158 12.22 -2.11 -11.21
CA LEU A 158 13.14 -1.89 -10.10
C LEU A 158 13.79 -3.22 -9.71
N TRP A 159 15.12 -3.20 -9.49
CA TRP A 159 15.95 -4.36 -9.09
C TRP A 159 16.21 -5.41 -10.18
N SER A 160 15.67 -5.27 -11.39
CA SER A 160 16.08 -6.15 -12.49
C SER A 160 17.58 -5.98 -12.79
N PRO A 161 18.37 -7.08 -12.88
CA PRO A 161 19.77 -7.01 -13.28
C PRO A 161 20.00 -6.35 -14.65
N SER A 162 18.97 -6.30 -15.50
CA SER A 162 19.02 -5.57 -16.78
C SER A 162 19.03 -4.05 -16.60
N VAL A 163 18.51 -3.54 -15.48
CA VAL A 163 18.37 -2.11 -15.18
C VAL A 163 19.42 -1.62 -14.19
N VAL A 164 19.91 -2.49 -13.29
CA VAL A 164 20.97 -2.15 -12.33
C VAL A 164 22.24 -1.73 -13.06
N GLY A 165 22.76 -0.57 -12.65
CA GLY A 165 23.99 0.05 -13.16
C GLY A 165 25.20 -0.88 -13.12
N PRO A 166 26.28 -0.55 -13.85
CA PRO A 166 27.53 -1.30 -13.74
C PRO A 166 28.05 -1.30 -12.30
N PRO A 167 28.91 -2.26 -11.91
CA PRO A 167 29.54 -2.27 -10.59
C PRO A 167 30.18 -0.93 -10.24
N THR A 168 30.13 -0.54 -8.96
CA THR A 168 30.71 0.71 -8.47
C THR A 168 32.16 0.87 -8.92
N GLN A 169 32.45 1.97 -9.62
CA GLN A 169 33.81 2.35 -10.00
C GLN A 169 34.35 3.43 -9.05
N TYR A 170 35.66 3.42 -8.81
CA TYR A 170 36.33 4.39 -7.96
C TYR A 170 37.19 5.32 -8.81
N THR A 171 37.15 6.62 -8.52
CA THR A 171 38.03 7.58 -9.16
C THR A 171 39.49 7.22 -8.84
N PRO A 172 40.41 7.30 -9.83
CA PRO A 172 41.82 7.20 -9.54
C PRO A 172 42.20 8.22 -8.47
N PRO A 173 43.01 7.85 -7.47
CA PRO A 173 43.41 8.77 -6.42
C PRO A 173 44.20 9.94 -7.03
N VAL A 174 43.65 11.15 -6.93
CA VAL A 174 44.35 12.38 -7.30
C VAL A 174 45.16 12.84 -6.10
N ARG A 175 46.49 12.81 -6.23
CA ARG A 175 47.38 13.37 -5.21
C ARG A 175 47.67 14.83 -5.53
N HIS A 176 47.40 15.71 -4.58
CA HIS A 176 47.85 17.09 -4.65
C HIS A 176 49.23 17.21 -4.00
N ASP A 177 50.26 17.31 -4.83
CA ASP A 177 51.61 17.57 -4.34
C ASP A 177 51.78 19.05 -3.99
N SER A 178 52.00 19.33 -2.71
CA SER A 178 52.21 20.67 -2.19
C SER A 178 53.34 20.67 -1.15
N HIS A 179 53.75 21.86 -0.71
CA HIS A 179 54.70 21.99 0.39
C HIS A 179 54.15 21.43 1.72
N LEU A 180 52.82 21.31 1.87
CA LEU A 180 52.17 20.69 3.02
C LEU A 180 52.25 19.16 2.95
N SER A 181 51.98 18.55 1.78
CA SER A 181 52.03 17.08 1.62
C SER A 181 53.44 16.50 1.73
N ARG A 182 54.48 17.34 1.62
CA ARG A 182 55.89 16.96 1.82
C ARG A 182 56.36 17.04 3.28
N ARG A 183 55.51 17.49 4.22
CA ARG A 183 55.91 17.58 5.64
C ARG A 183 56.04 16.18 6.24
N PRO A 184 56.98 15.96 7.19
CA PRO A 184 57.19 14.65 7.80
C PRO A 184 55.94 14.04 8.45
N VAL A 185 55.03 14.86 8.99
CA VAL A 185 53.78 14.36 9.59
C VAL A 185 52.84 13.66 8.58
N TYR A 186 53.02 13.89 7.28
CA TYR A 186 52.22 13.26 6.22
C TYR A 186 53.00 12.18 5.45
N SER A 187 54.22 11.82 5.89
CA SER A 187 54.96 10.69 5.31
C SER A 187 54.43 9.36 5.84
N PHE A 188 54.50 8.32 5.02
CA PHE A 188 54.11 6.95 5.39
C PHE A 188 54.68 6.52 6.74
N ASN A 189 53.84 5.96 7.62
CA ASN A 189 54.18 5.48 8.98
C ASN A 189 54.67 6.55 9.97
N ASN A 190 54.49 7.83 9.68
CA ASN A 190 54.79 8.90 10.63
C ASN A 190 53.48 9.40 11.25
N GLY A 191 53.29 9.19 12.55
CA GLY A 191 52.05 9.55 13.26
C GLY A 191 50.86 8.61 13.06
N GLY A 192 51.07 7.38 12.56
CA GLY A 192 50.02 6.36 12.43
C GLY A 192 49.18 6.42 11.15
N LEU A 193 49.56 7.27 10.18
CA LEU A 193 48.87 7.37 8.90
C LEU A 193 49.20 6.17 7.99
N VAL A 194 48.20 5.32 7.77
CA VAL A 194 48.24 4.23 6.80
C VAL A 194 47.79 4.77 5.43
N PRO A 195 48.57 4.61 4.34
CA PRO A 195 48.17 5.04 3.01
C PRO A 195 46.95 4.24 2.57
N ASN A 196 45.95 4.94 2.00
CA ASN A 196 44.68 4.36 1.59
C ASN A 196 43.84 3.80 2.75
N ASP A 197 43.96 4.36 3.96
CA ASP A 197 43.13 3.99 5.13
C ASP A 197 41.71 4.58 5.07
N GLY A 198 41.05 4.34 3.93
CA GLY A 198 39.70 4.82 3.64
C GLY A 198 39.25 4.32 2.27
N PRO A 199 37.94 4.14 2.06
CA PRO A 199 37.42 3.77 0.76
C PRO A 199 37.77 4.85 -0.27
N GLY A 200 38.12 4.42 -1.50
CA GLY A 200 38.36 5.34 -2.60
C GLY A 200 37.13 6.21 -2.88
N HIS A 201 37.35 7.41 -3.42
CA HIS A 201 36.24 8.27 -3.80
C HIS A 201 35.49 7.64 -4.98
N ARG A 202 34.21 7.33 -4.81
CA ARG A 202 33.38 6.72 -5.86
C ARG A 202 33.30 7.67 -7.07
N VAL A 203 33.37 7.12 -8.28
CA VAL A 203 32.98 7.88 -9.47
C VAL A 203 31.50 8.21 -9.33
N TYR A 204 31.07 9.40 -9.77
CA TYR A 204 29.64 9.71 -9.88
C TYR A 204 28.98 8.60 -10.71
N LEU A 205 28.16 7.78 -10.04
CA LEU A 205 27.51 6.65 -10.67
C LEU A 205 26.12 7.09 -11.11
N ASN A 206 25.74 6.67 -12.32
CA ASN A 206 24.34 6.44 -12.59
C ASN A 206 24.07 4.98 -12.23
N ASP A 207 23.39 4.73 -11.11
CA ASP A 207 23.01 3.39 -10.64
C ASP A 207 22.00 2.69 -11.59
N ILE A 208 21.62 3.34 -12.69
CA ILE A 208 20.56 2.92 -13.60
C ILE A 208 21.07 2.96 -15.04
N ARG A 209 20.98 1.83 -15.75
CA ARG A 209 21.48 1.70 -17.13
C ARG A 209 20.63 2.43 -18.16
N GLU A 210 19.33 2.50 -17.97
CA GLU A 210 18.41 3.03 -18.98
C GLU A 210 17.57 4.20 -18.47
N PRO A 211 17.38 5.26 -19.28
CA PRO A 211 16.62 6.44 -18.87
C PRO A 211 15.10 6.23 -18.94
N VAL A 212 14.58 5.27 -19.71
CA VAL A 212 13.14 5.05 -19.89
C VAL A 212 12.86 3.58 -20.21
N TYR A 213 12.07 2.91 -19.37
CA TYR A 213 11.46 1.62 -19.72
C TYR A 213 10.07 1.89 -20.30
N ASP A 214 9.94 1.78 -21.63
CA ASP A 214 8.65 1.88 -22.31
C ASP A 214 8.08 0.48 -22.51
N ALA A 215 7.19 0.08 -21.61
CA ALA A 215 6.49 -1.19 -21.75
C ALA A 215 5.44 -1.08 -22.87
N GLN A 216 5.62 -1.83 -23.95
CA GLN A 216 4.66 -1.88 -25.07
C GLN A 216 3.31 -2.57 -24.73
N SER A 217 3.04 -2.89 -23.46
CA SER A 217 1.87 -3.64 -22.99
C SER A 217 1.32 -3.05 -21.69
N ASP A 218 0.00 -2.90 -21.61
CA ASP A 218 -0.75 -2.39 -20.43
C ASP A 218 -0.56 -3.24 -19.16
N GLN A 219 -0.13 -4.49 -19.33
CA GLN A 219 0.19 -5.44 -18.27
C GLN A 219 1.57 -6.03 -18.53
N VAL A 220 2.44 -5.94 -17.52
CA VAL A 220 3.81 -6.49 -17.58
C VAL A 220 3.92 -7.63 -16.57
N GLU A 221 4.50 -8.75 -16.99
CA GLU A 221 4.76 -9.89 -16.11
C GLU A 221 5.86 -9.53 -15.11
N LEU A 222 5.59 -9.76 -13.83
CA LEU A 222 6.54 -9.54 -12.75
C LEU A 222 7.59 -10.66 -12.77
N ILE A 223 8.86 -10.31 -12.97
CA ILE A 223 9.95 -11.28 -12.91
C ILE A 223 10.49 -11.40 -11.48
N SER A 224 10.91 -12.61 -11.10
CA SER A 224 11.36 -12.90 -9.72
C SER A 224 12.54 -12.04 -9.25
N GLY A 225 13.35 -11.49 -10.18
CA GLY A 225 14.46 -10.58 -9.86
C GLY A 225 14.03 -9.20 -9.34
N GLU A 226 12.74 -8.89 -9.36
CA GLU A 226 12.18 -7.63 -8.85
C GLU A 226 11.64 -7.74 -7.42
N LEU A 227 11.77 -8.92 -6.80
CA LEU A 227 11.28 -9.20 -5.46
C LEU A 227 12.43 -9.19 -4.46
N VAL A 228 12.17 -8.57 -3.31
CA VAL A 228 13.07 -8.60 -2.17
C VAL A 228 12.49 -9.55 -1.13
N ALA A 229 13.20 -10.63 -0.85
CA ALA A 229 12.84 -11.53 0.24
C ALA A 229 13.32 -10.92 1.56
N ILE A 230 12.37 -10.71 2.48
CA ILE A 230 12.65 -10.19 3.81
C ILE A 230 12.26 -11.27 4.82
N SER A 231 13.25 -11.72 5.61
CA SER A 231 13.07 -12.70 6.70
C SER A 231 12.45 -12.06 7.93
N ILE A 232 11.34 -11.34 7.73
CA ILE A 232 10.49 -10.82 8.78
C ILE A 232 9.17 -11.58 8.65
N SER A 233 8.72 -12.16 9.77
CA SER A 233 7.36 -12.71 9.83
C SER A 233 6.40 -11.59 9.45
N PRO A 234 5.46 -11.81 8.52
CA PRO A 234 4.50 -10.80 8.13
C PRO A 234 3.87 -10.22 9.39
N ASP A 235 3.73 -8.89 9.44
CA ASP A 235 3.17 -8.26 10.62
C ASP A 235 1.72 -8.76 10.83
N VAL A 236 1.57 -9.61 11.85
CA VAL A 236 0.32 -10.18 12.35
C VAL A 236 -0.39 -9.23 13.31
N SER A 237 0.07 -7.98 13.45
CA SER A 237 -0.59 -6.95 14.26
C SER A 237 -2.02 -6.63 13.79
N MET A 238 -2.43 -7.12 12.61
CA MET A 238 -3.85 -7.43 12.32
C MET A 238 -4.25 -8.71 13.09
N VAL A 239 -4.19 -8.59 14.43
CA VAL A 239 -4.39 -9.57 15.51
C VAL A 239 -4.84 -10.97 15.09
N PHE A 240 -4.03 -11.98 15.43
CA PHE A 240 -4.47 -13.39 15.44
C PHE A 240 -5.82 -13.53 16.16
N PRO A 241 -6.77 -14.30 15.63
CA PRO A 241 -7.97 -14.63 16.39
C PRO A 241 -7.56 -15.20 17.75
N LEU A 242 -8.19 -14.70 18.83
CA LEU A 242 -7.94 -15.21 20.19
C LEU A 242 -8.08 -16.74 20.20
N GLU A 243 -7.10 -17.43 20.79
CA GLU A 243 -7.04 -18.91 20.90
C GLU A 243 -8.30 -19.55 21.53
N THR A 244 -9.15 -18.73 22.18
CA THR A 244 -10.38 -19.18 22.82
C THR A 244 -11.57 -18.28 22.43
N ASN A 245 -11.92 -18.29 21.16
CA ASN A 245 -13.27 -17.94 20.72
C ASN A 245 -14.24 -19.03 21.21
N ALA A 246 -15.31 -18.62 21.91
CA ALA A 246 -16.34 -19.51 22.48
C ALA A 246 -17.05 -20.41 21.44
N GLU A 247 -16.80 -20.21 20.15
CA GLU A 247 -17.27 -21.02 19.03
C GLU A 247 -16.33 -22.18 18.67
N GLY A 248 -15.22 -22.39 19.39
CA GLY A 248 -14.36 -23.58 19.24
C GLY A 248 -13.63 -23.69 17.90
N VAL A 249 -13.47 -22.57 17.17
CA VAL A 249 -12.69 -22.55 15.93
C VAL A 249 -11.22 -22.59 16.32
N SER A 250 -10.63 -23.77 16.22
CA SER A 250 -9.19 -24.00 16.29
C SER A 250 -8.46 -22.91 15.50
N SER A 251 -7.73 -22.03 16.19
CA SER A 251 -6.57 -21.36 15.62
C SER A 251 -5.60 -22.47 15.27
N ALA A 252 -5.76 -23.07 14.08
CA ALA A 252 -4.68 -23.83 13.49
C ALA A 252 -3.48 -22.90 13.60
N GLU A 253 -2.40 -23.38 14.22
CA GLU A 253 -1.11 -22.73 14.17
C GLU A 253 -0.78 -22.54 12.70
N LEU A 254 -1.24 -21.41 12.13
CA LEU A 254 -0.84 -20.94 10.83
C LEU A 254 0.61 -20.60 11.06
N ALA A 255 1.48 -21.58 10.81
CA ALA A 255 2.91 -21.40 10.82
C ALA A 255 3.17 -20.15 10.00
N LEU A 256 3.51 -19.06 10.70
CA LEU A 256 3.64 -17.79 10.02
C LEU A 256 4.70 -17.96 8.96
N PRO A 257 4.46 -17.42 7.75
CA PRO A 257 5.49 -17.37 6.73
C PRO A 257 6.75 -16.79 7.37
N GLN A 258 7.82 -17.56 7.40
CA GLN A 258 9.09 -17.11 7.99
C GLN A 258 9.73 -16.01 7.13
N GLN A 259 9.24 -15.84 5.91
CA GLN A 259 9.70 -14.88 4.92
C GLN A 259 8.49 -14.29 4.18
N SER A 260 8.55 -12.98 3.96
CA SER A 260 7.63 -12.27 3.08
C SER A 260 8.42 -11.73 1.89
N GLN A 261 7.81 -11.74 0.71
CA GLN A 261 8.37 -11.16 -0.49
C GLN A 261 7.78 -9.77 -0.68
N TYR A 262 8.64 -8.79 -0.91
CA TYR A 262 8.25 -7.41 -1.14
C TYR A 262 8.53 -7.02 -2.59
N TRP A 263 7.57 -6.31 -3.16
CA TRP A 263 7.70 -5.63 -4.43
C TRP A 263 7.59 -4.12 -4.20
N TYR A 264 8.52 -3.38 -4.81
CA TYR A 264 8.51 -1.92 -4.78
C TYR A 264 8.35 -1.39 -6.20
N SER A 265 7.56 -0.33 -6.34
CA SER A 265 7.46 0.40 -7.61
C SER A 265 7.35 1.89 -7.37
N GLU A 266 7.96 2.64 -8.27
CA GLU A 266 7.79 4.08 -8.34
C GLU A 266 6.49 4.45 -9.03
N ILE A 267 5.92 5.55 -8.57
CA ILE A 267 4.74 6.20 -9.13
C ILE A 267 5.11 7.66 -9.30
N GLN A 268 4.83 8.22 -10.46
CA GLN A 268 5.06 9.62 -10.74
C GLN A 268 3.73 10.35 -10.83
N VAL A 269 3.69 11.54 -10.24
CA VAL A 269 2.62 12.50 -10.42
C VAL A 269 3.07 13.47 -11.52
N LEU A 270 2.28 13.52 -12.58
CA LEU A 270 2.51 14.40 -13.73
C LEU A 270 1.60 15.63 -13.62
N ASN A 271 2.10 16.80 -14.06
CA ASN A 271 1.25 17.97 -14.30
C ASN A 271 0.54 17.86 -15.66
N ASN A 272 -0.24 18.89 -16.00
CA ASN A 272 -0.98 18.95 -17.28
C ASN A 272 -0.08 18.94 -18.53
N ASP A 273 1.21 19.26 -18.39
CA ASP A 273 2.20 19.26 -19.46
C ASP A 273 3.03 17.96 -19.50
N SER A 274 2.58 16.91 -18.78
CA SER A 274 3.27 15.62 -18.65
C SER A 274 4.66 15.71 -18.00
N VAL A 275 4.90 16.74 -17.20
CA VAL A 275 6.14 16.91 -16.44
C VAL A 275 5.97 16.29 -15.05
N VAL A 276 6.96 15.51 -14.62
CA VAL A 276 7.02 14.92 -13.27
C VAL A 276 7.14 16.04 -12.25
N VAL A 277 6.10 16.24 -11.43
CA VAL A 277 6.10 17.22 -10.32
C VAL A 277 6.35 16.58 -8.97
N GLY A 278 6.15 15.27 -8.86
CA GLY A 278 6.42 14.51 -7.66
C GLY A 278 6.14 13.03 -7.88
N GLY A 279 6.00 12.30 -6.78
CA GLY A 279 5.72 10.87 -6.83
C GLY A 279 5.99 10.19 -5.50
N GLY A 280 6.09 8.87 -5.56
CA GLY A 280 6.54 8.09 -4.44
C GLY A 280 6.92 6.68 -4.80
N ILE A 281 7.40 5.96 -3.79
CA ILE A 281 7.71 4.54 -3.85
C ILE A 281 6.60 3.82 -3.09
N GLY A 282 5.79 3.05 -3.82
CA GLY A 282 4.81 2.15 -3.25
C GLY A 282 5.43 0.78 -2.94
N ALA A 283 4.87 0.10 -1.95
CA ALA A 283 5.30 -1.23 -1.56
C ALA A 283 4.12 -2.20 -1.47
N CYS A 284 4.32 -3.42 -1.95
CA CYS A 284 3.40 -4.53 -1.77
C CYS A 284 4.13 -5.73 -1.19
N SER A 285 3.45 -6.49 -0.34
CA SER A 285 3.98 -7.73 0.21
C SER A 285 3.13 -8.93 -0.18
N THR A 286 3.75 -10.10 -0.21
CA THR A 286 3.09 -11.38 -0.43
C THR A 286 3.85 -12.51 0.27
N THR A 287 3.14 -13.57 0.60
CA THR A 287 3.70 -14.80 1.19
C THR A 287 3.46 -16.02 0.31
N ASP A 288 2.59 -15.90 -0.69
CA ASP A 288 2.12 -16.99 -1.55
C ASP A 288 2.22 -16.65 -3.06
N LEU A 289 2.68 -15.44 -3.42
CA LEU A 289 2.70 -14.88 -4.78
C LEU A 289 1.31 -14.72 -5.43
N ILE A 290 0.24 -15.02 -4.69
CA ILE A 290 -1.14 -14.97 -5.15
C ILE A 290 -1.84 -13.76 -4.57
N THR A 291 -1.72 -13.58 -3.27
CA THR A 291 -2.34 -12.52 -2.51
C THR A 291 -1.31 -11.43 -2.28
N TRP A 292 -1.63 -10.22 -2.75
CA TRP A 292 -0.74 -9.06 -2.63
C TRP A 292 -1.37 -8.02 -1.73
N ARG A 293 -0.69 -7.73 -0.61
CA ARG A 293 -1.07 -6.70 0.35
C ARG A 293 -0.41 -5.38 -0.03
N ASN A 294 -1.20 -4.31 -0.08
CA ASN A 294 -0.71 -2.96 -0.28
C ASN A 294 -0.20 -2.39 1.05
N GLU A 295 1.09 -2.13 1.14
CA GLU A 295 1.75 -1.52 2.31
C GLU A 295 1.73 0.02 2.25
N GLY A 296 1.14 0.59 1.19
CA GLY A 296 1.06 2.01 0.94
C GLY A 296 2.31 2.60 0.29
N ILE A 297 2.46 3.91 0.42
CA ILE A 297 3.61 4.67 -0.05
C ILE A 297 4.63 4.77 1.08
N VAL A 298 5.82 4.22 0.86
CA VAL A 298 6.90 4.20 1.85
C VAL A 298 7.78 5.45 1.78
N LEU A 299 7.77 6.14 0.64
CA LEU A 299 8.51 7.37 0.42
C LEU A 299 7.77 8.25 -0.58
N HIS A 300 7.44 9.48 -0.18
CA HIS A 300 7.02 10.53 -1.11
C HIS A 300 8.22 11.37 -1.54
N TYR A 301 8.23 11.81 -2.79
CA TYR A 301 9.22 12.75 -3.30
C TYR A 301 8.54 13.85 -4.13
N ALA A 302 9.17 15.03 -4.15
CA ALA A 302 8.76 16.15 -4.97
C ALA A 302 9.89 16.49 -5.95
N ASN A 303 9.53 16.95 -7.14
CA ASN A 303 10.53 17.41 -8.09
C ASN A 303 10.99 18.83 -7.70
N LEU A 304 12.27 18.97 -7.35
CA LEU A 304 12.90 20.23 -6.92
C LEU A 304 13.61 20.96 -8.07
N THR A 305 13.52 20.47 -9.32
CA THR A 305 14.13 21.16 -10.48
C THR A 305 13.45 22.49 -10.82
N ASP A 306 12.34 22.83 -10.15
CA ASP A 306 11.79 24.18 -10.10
C ASP A 306 12.30 24.90 -8.84
N PRO A 307 13.39 25.69 -8.93
CA PRO A 307 13.98 26.38 -7.78
C PRO A 307 13.06 27.47 -7.17
N PHE A 308 11.91 27.74 -7.78
CA PHE A 308 10.96 28.77 -7.34
C PHE A 308 9.65 28.20 -6.79
N GLY A 309 9.46 26.87 -6.81
CA GLY A 309 8.28 26.22 -6.21
C GLY A 309 6.94 26.60 -6.86
N MET A 310 6.94 27.10 -8.09
CA MET A 310 5.73 27.55 -8.80
C MET A 310 4.80 26.38 -9.17
N ASN A 311 5.33 25.15 -9.20
CA ASN A 311 4.57 23.93 -9.49
C ASN A 311 4.12 23.15 -8.22
N GLN A 312 4.26 23.72 -7.01
CA GLN A 312 3.78 23.07 -5.79
C GLN A 312 2.26 23.25 -5.62
N ALA A 313 1.49 22.40 -6.29
CA ALA A 313 0.13 22.08 -5.87
C ALA A 313 0.09 20.57 -5.59
N LEU A 314 0.51 20.19 -4.38
CA LEU A 314 0.25 18.88 -3.79
C LEU A 314 -0.95 18.99 -2.85
#